data_AF-A0A485LBC4-F1
#
_entry.id   AF-A0A485LBC4-F1
#
_cell.length_a   1.000
_cell.length_b   1.000
_cell.length_c   1.000
_cell.angle_alpha   90.00
_cell.angle_beta   90.00
_cell.angle_gamma   90.00
#
_symmetry.space_group_name_H-M   'P 1'
#
loop_
_entity.id
_entity.type
_entity.pdbx_description
1 polymer ?
#
loop_
_entity_poly.entity_id
_entity_poly.type
_entity_poly.pdbx_seq_one_letter_code
_entity_poly.pdbx_strand_id
1 'polypeptide(L)'
;MIADSKSILAYYIHALKQILPQDSNLLQLEQMLLDIKADKPKESILFSGTRLRFDELEDKLNKLMTKLMEMEFHFRDDIYDAMNDIRQHEQLLCDLEEYVEADLPAKEHFLVNDCVQLRTRIRVMMRFMQAKLKSTFDDAAQTDFVMGPYRRNLAHAKKAVRCLQHMLAAKSLSENEVECKLSAIDDAIARAEEHDFEFDPTAFNYGRDSLVDAKARLIDEWRQLMRDVRSIKRALKGLSPAPSPLLSMSKRPASPSKLLL
;
A
#
# COMPACT_ATOMS: atom_id res chain seq x y z
N MET A 1 -15.15 16.90 29.17
CA MET A 1 -13.78 17.35 28.86
C MET A 1 -13.80 18.19 27.61
N ILE A 2 -13.76 19.51 27.74
CA ILE A 2 -13.61 20.42 26.61
C ILE A 2 -12.11 20.42 26.29
N ALA A 3 -11.72 20.06 25.06
CA ALA A 3 -10.32 20.14 24.67
C ALA A 3 -9.85 21.60 24.88
N ASP A 4 -8.69 21.79 25.51
CA ASP A 4 -8.15 23.12 25.78
C ASP A 4 -8.13 23.91 24.47
N SER A 5 -8.76 25.08 24.48
CA SER A 5 -8.92 25.98 23.34
C SER A 5 -7.60 26.25 22.63
N LYS A 6 -6.47 26.19 23.35
CA LYS A 6 -5.12 26.33 22.79
C LYS A 6 -4.71 25.16 21.89
N SER A 7 -5.02 23.94 22.31
CA SER A 7 -4.73 22.71 21.54
C SER A 7 -5.59 22.62 20.28
N ILE A 8 -6.84 23.08 20.38
CA ILE A 8 -7.74 23.23 19.24
C ILE A 8 -7.20 24.27 18.27
N LEU A 9 -6.74 25.43 18.77
CA LEU A 9 -6.20 26.51 17.95
C LEU A 9 -4.91 26.09 17.21
N ALA A 10 -3.99 25.41 17.90
CA ALA A 10 -2.76 24.88 17.31
C ALA A 10 -3.06 23.88 16.18
N TYR A 11 -4.10 23.05 16.34
CA TYR A 11 -4.55 22.12 15.31
C TYR A 11 -5.05 22.84 14.05
N TYR A 12 -5.87 23.89 14.22
CA TYR A 12 -6.39 24.67 13.08
C TYR A 12 -5.27 25.44 12.36
N ILE A 13 -4.33 26.03 13.10
CA ILE A 13 -3.17 26.72 12.51
C ILE A 13 -2.30 25.74 11.71
N HIS A 14 -2.07 24.53 12.25
CA HIS A 14 -1.31 23.50 11.54
C HIS A 14 -2.03 23.00 10.28
N ALA A 15 -3.34 22.80 10.32
CA ALA A 15 -4.13 22.43 9.15
C ALA A 15 -4.12 23.53 8.07
N LEU A 16 -4.17 24.80 8.49
CA LEU A 16 -4.11 25.94 7.56
C LEU A 16 -2.73 26.08 6.91
N LYS A 17 -1.63 25.79 7.61
CA LYS A 17 -0.27 25.81 7.05
C LYS A 17 -0.04 24.76 5.96
N GLN A 18 -0.75 23.63 5.98
CA GLN A 18 -0.69 22.65 4.90
C GLN A 18 -1.29 23.18 3.59
N ILE A 19 -2.17 24.18 3.68
CA ILE A 19 -2.84 24.81 2.53
C ILE A 19 -2.11 26.09 2.13
N LEU A 20 -1.61 26.87 3.10
CA LEU A 20 -0.99 28.19 2.92
C LEU A 20 0.36 28.27 3.68
N PRO A 21 1.42 27.60 3.17
CA PRO A 21 2.68 27.46 3.90
C PRO A 21 3.50 28.76 4.03
N GLN A 22 3.24 29.78 3.20
CA GLN A 22 3.99 31.05 3.18
C GLN A 22 3.23 32.24 3.78
N ASP A 23 2.08 32.04 4.41
CA ASP A 23 1.33 33.13 5.03
C ASP A 23 2.05 33.64 6.30
N SER A 24 2.51 34.89 6.24
CA SER A 24 3.24 35.55 7.34
C SER A 24 2.40 35.68 8.62
N ASN A 25 1.07 35.74 8.50
CA ASN A 25 0.17 35.85 9.65
C ASN A 25 0.04 34.51 10.39
N LEU A 26 0.08 33.38 9.65
CA LEU A 26 0.08 32.03 10.25
C LEU A 26 1.40 31.73 10.98
N LEU A 27 2.52 32.25 10.46
CA LEU A 27 3.82 32.18 11.14
C LEU A 27 3.82 33.00 12.45
N GLN A 28 3.28 34.23 12.43
CA GLN A 28 3.15 35.05 13.64
C GLN A 28 2.22 34.42 14.70
N LEU A 29 1.10 33.83 14.29
CA LEU A 29 0.17 33.12 15.19
C LEU A 29 0.83 31.92 15.89
N GLU A 30 1.69 31.19 15.18
CA GLU A 30 2.47 30.09 15.77
C GLU A 30 3.53 30.61 16.75
N GLN A 31 4.23 31.69 16.40
CA GLN A 31 5.19 32.36 17.28
C GLN A 31 4.52 32.81 18.59
N MET A 32 3.34 33.44 18.50
CA MET A 32 2.57 33.89 19.67
C MET A 32 2.11 32.72 20.55
N LEU A 33 1.80 31.55 19.97
CA LEU A 33 1.48 30.34 20.75
C LEU A 33 2.70 29.78 21.49
N LEU A 34 3.90 29.96 20.94
CA LEU A 34 5.16 29.53 21.55
C LEU A 34 5.64 30.50 22.64
N ASP A 35 5.50 31.81 22.43
CA ASP A 35 5.93 32.83 23.40
C ASP A 35 5.10 32.80 24.71
N ILE A 36 3.86 32.31 24.65
CA ILE A 36 3.02 32.06 25.85
C ILE A 36 3.62 30.97 26.78
N LYS A 37 4.62 30.19 26.33
CA LYS A 37 5.28 29.14 27.13
C LYS A 37 6.43 29.65 28.01
N ALA A 38 6.93 30.87 27.83
CA ALA A 38 8.23 31.26 28.38
C ALA A 38 8.27 31.57 29.89
N ASP A 39 7.13 31.79 30.55
CA ASP A 39 7.09 32.36 31.92
C ASP A 39 6.45 31.45 32.97
N LYS A 40 6.89 30.17 33.05
CA LYS A 40 6.68 29.39 34.27
C LYS A 40 8.02 28.97 34.87
N PRO A 41 8.31 29.33 36.13
CA PRO A 41 9.48 28.82 36.81
C PRO A 41 9.35 27.29 36.89
N LYS A 42 10.38 26.57 36.42
CA LYS A 42 10.47 25.12 36.58
C LYS A 42 10.66 24.84 38.08
N GLU A 43 9.59 24.46 38.77
CA GLU A 43 9.67 23.99 40.14
C GLU A 43 10.59 22.76 40.21
N SER A 44 11.53 22.75 41.17
CA SER A 44 12.49 21.66 41.31
C SER A 44 11.76 20.40 41.76
N ILE A 45 11.63 19.45 40.85
CA ILE A 45 10.91 18.21 41.11
C ILE A 45 11.85 17.24 41.84
N LEU A 46 11.42 16.71 42.98
CA LEU A 46 12.06 15.61 43.75
C LEU A 46 12.09 14.26 42.98
N PHE A 47 11.69 14.22 41.71
CA PHE A 47 11.51 13.03 40.87
C PHE A 47 12.29 13.13 39.55
N SER A 48 13.62 13.13 39.63
CA SER A 48 14.47 13.13 38.44
C SER A 48 14.18 11.93 37.52
N GLY A 49 13.91 10.75 38.08
CA GLY A 49 13.70 9.51 37.30
C GLY A 49 12.40 9.48 36.47
N THR A 50 11.26 9.82 37.08
CA THR A 50 9.96 9.82 36.37
C THR A 50 9.91 10.94 35.34
N ARG A 51 10.41 12.14 35.68
CA ARG A 51 10.52 13.27 34.75
C ARG A 51 11.36 12.90 33.52
N LEU A 52 12.49 12.25 33.74
CA LEU A 52 13.39 11.80 32.67
C LEU A 52 12.70 10.78 31.74
N ARG A 53 11.86 9.88 32.27
CA ARG A 53 11.06 8.96 31.45
C ARG A 53 9.98 9.66 30.61
N PHE A 54 9.37 10.73 31.13
CA PHE A 54 8.45 11.57 30.36
C PHE A 54 9.17 12.31 29.24
N ASP A 55 10.30 12.94 29.55
CA ASP A 55 11.12 13.64 28.55
C ASP A 55 11.61 12.66 27.47
N GLU A 56 12.03 11.44 27.85
CA GLU A 56 12.38 10.37 26.91
C GLU A 56 11.22 9.93 26.01
N LEU A 57 10.01 9.80 26.55
CA LEU A 57 8.82 9.45 25.77
C LEU A 57 8.45 10.59 24.82
N GLU A 58 8.56 11.83 25.28
CA GLU A 58 8.34 13.01 24.45
C GLU A 58 9.29 13.01 23.24
N ASP A 59 10.57 12.78 23.48
CA ASP A 59 11.59 12.70 22.44
C ASP A 59 11.35 11.54 21.45
N LYS A 60 10.94 10.38 21.97
CA LYS A 60 10.58 9.21 21.12
C LYS A 60 9.39 9.53 20.23
N LEU A 61 8.35 10.16 20.76
CA LEU A 61 7.17 10.57 20.00
C LEU A 61 7.51 11.63 18.95
N ASN A 62 8.37 12.59 19.28
CA ASN A 62 8.83 13.61 18.33
C ASN A 62 9.60 12.98 17.17
N LYS A 63 10.58 12.12 17.47
CA LYS A 63 11.37 11.41 16.45
C LYS A 63 10.49 10.52 15.58
N LEU A 64 9.54 9.81 16.19
CA LEU A 64 8.59 8.99 15.45
C LEU A 64 7.72 9.86 14.54
N MET A 65 7.21 11.00 15.03
CA MET A 65 6.38 11.88 14.21
C MET A 65 7.15 12.46 13.02
N THR A 66 8.40 12.91 13.21
CA THR A 66 9.26 13.35 12.11
C THR A 66 9.47 12.24 11.09
N LYS A 67 9.83 11.03 11.55
CA LYS A 67 10.00 9.86 10.68
C LYS A 67 8.74 9.56 9.87
N LEU A 68 7.57 9.54 10.52
CA LEU A 68 6.29 9.25 9.86
C LEU A 68 5.87 10.36 8.88
N MET A 69 6.28 11.60 9.08
CA MET A 69 6.00 12.71 8.16
C MET A 69 6.87 12.65 6.89
N GLU A 70 8.11 12.19 7.01
CA GLU A 70 9.06 12.06 5.89
C GLU A 70 8.87 10.76 5.11
N MET A 71 8.17 9.78 5.69
CA MET A 71 7.92 8.48 5.08
C MET A 71 6.79 8.54 4.05
N GLU A 72 7.06 8.01 2.86
CA GLU A 72 6.03 7.75 1.86
C GLU A 72 5.40 6.38 2.13
N PHE A 73 4.08 6.38 2.39
CA PHE A 73 3.33 5.15 2.65
C PHE A 73 2.75 4.62 1.35
N HIS A 74 3.36 3.55 0.85
CA HIS A 74 2.89 2.89 -0.36
C HIS A 74 1.75 1.90 -0.05
N PHE A 75 1.73 1.31 1.16
CA PHE A 75 0.73 0.32 1.56
C PHE A 75 0.00 0.65 2.85
N ARG A 76 -1.23 0.13 2.96
CA ARG A 76 -1.98 0.18 4.22
C ARG A 76 -1.29 -0.61 5.34
N ASP A 77 -0.56 -1.67 5.03
CA ASP A 77 0.19 -2.43 6.03
C ASP A 77 1.29 -1.59 6.68
N ASP A 78 2.06 -0.83 5.88
CA ASP A 78 3.04 0.13 6.40
C ASP A 78 2.38 1.15 7.36
N ILE A 79 1.15 1.53 7.05
CA ILE A 79 0.35 2.43 7.89
C ILE A 79 -0.12 1.71 9.15
N TYR A 80 -0.54 0.45 9.07
CA TYR A 80 -0.92 -0.35 10.23
C TYR A 80 0.25 -0.61 11.16
N ASP A 81 1.43 -0.87 10.63
CA ASP A 81 2.67 -1.04 11.39
C ASP A 81 3.05 0.28 12.10
N ALA A 82 3.02 1.40 11.37
CA ALA A 82 3.21 2.72 11.97
C ALA A 82 2.16 3.06 13.04
N MET A 83 0.89 2.69 12.84
CA MET A 83 -0.16 2.82 13.86
C MET A 83 0.11 1.92 15.06
N ASN A 84 0.68 0.74 14.85
CA ASN A 84 1.06 -0.17 15.93
C ASN A 84 2.23 0.40 16.76
N ASP A 85 3.24 0.99 16.11
CA ASP A 85 4.33 1.69 16.80
C ASP A 85 3.79 2.84 17.67
N ILE A 86 2.83 3.62 17.17
CA ILE A 86 2.17 4.68 17.95
C ILE A 86 1.44 4.08 19.17
N ARG A 87 0.73 2.95 19.00
CA ARG A 87 0.05 2.27 20.11
C ARG A 87 1.02 1.75 21.17
N GLN A 88 2.21 1.29 20.79
CA GLN A 88 3.23 0.89 21.77
C GLN A 88 3.66 2.06 22.65
N HIS A 89 3.79 3.25 22.08
CA HIS A 89 4.08 4.46 22.85
C HIS A 89 2.88 4.95 23.69
N GLU A 90 1.65 4.72 23.23
CA GLU A 90 0.45 4.93 24.04
C GLU A 90 0.41 4.01 25.25
N GLN A 91 0.77 2.73 25.08
CA GLN A 91 0.87 1.80 26.20
C GLN A 91 1.92 2.26 27.21
N LEU A 92 3.10 2.70 26.75
CA LEU A 92 4.12 3.23 27.64
C LEU A 92 3.65 4.47 28.41
N LEU A 93 2.83 5.33 27.80
CA LEU A 93 2.21 6.46 28.50
C LEU A 93 1.24 5.98 29.58
N CYS A 94 0.41 4.98 29.30
CA CYS A 94 -0.49 4.38 30.29
C CYS A 94 0.28 3.79 31.48
N ASP A 95 1.38 3.08 31.22
CA ASP A 95 2.22 2.50 32.27
C ASP A 95 2.86 3.60 33.16
N LEU A 96 3.25 4.73 32.56
CA LEU A 96 3.76 5.90 33.29
C LEU A 96 2.66 6.60 34.10
N GLU A 97 1.44 6.67 33.57
CA GLU A 97 0.29 7.21 34.29
C GLU A 97 -0.05 6.38 35.53
N GLU A 98 -0.08 5.05 35.40
CA GLU A 98 -0.33 4.15 36.53
C GLU A 98 0.74 4.29 37.63
N TYR A 99 2.01 4.41 37.23
CA TYR A 99 3.12 4.64 38.15
C TYR A 99 2.99 5.98 38.90
N VAL A 100 2.62 7.06 38.18
CA VAL A 100 2.40 8.40 38.80
C VAL A 100 1.15 8.40 39.68
N GLU A 101 0.10 7.66 39.32
CA GLU A 101 -1.11 7.57 40.12
C GLU A 101 -0.89 6.94 41.49
N ALA A 102 0.07 6.02 41.60
CA ALA A 102 0.49 5.37 42.83
C ALA A 102 1.32 6.28 43.76
N ASP A 103 1.95 7.35 43.24
CA ASP A 103 2.83 8.27 43.99
C ASP A 103 2.19 9.66 44.18
N LEU A 104 1.84 9.98 45.43
CA LEU A 104 0.88 11.03 45.80
C LEU A 104 1.30 12.53 45.73
N PRO A 105 2.57 12.99 45.81
CA PRO A 105 2.81 14.44 46.00
C PRO A 105 2.83 15.30 44.73
N ALA A 106 3.03 14.73 43.53
CA ALA A 106 3.20 15.48 42.28
C ALA A 106 2.10 15.18 41.22
N LYS A 107 1.06 14.46 41.64
CA LYS A 107 0.05 13.83 40.79
C LYS A 107 -0.67 14.80 39.85
N GLU A 108 -1.02 16.00 40.31
CA GLU A 108 -1.80 16.96 39.50
C GLU A 108 -1.00 17.53 38.32
N HIS A 109 0.23 18.01 38.53
CA HIS A 109 0.99 18.61 37.43
C HIS A 109 1.30 17.58 36.33
N PHE A 110 1.74 16.39 36.70
CA PHE A 110 2.12 15.36 35.74
C PHE A 110 0.91 14.77 35.00
N LEU A 111 -0.17 14.43 35.72
CA LEU A 111 -1.36 13.86 35.07
C LEU A 111 -2.15 14.89 34.25
N VAL A 112 -2.26 16.13 34.73
CA VAL A 112 -3.11 17.16 34.08
C VAL A 112 -2.39 17.89 32.96
N ASN A 113 -1.07 18.09 33.05
CA ASN A 113 -0.32 18.81 32.01
C ASN A 113 0.48 17.87 31.11
N ASP A 114 1.43 17.12 31.67
CA ASP A 114 2.42 16.38 30.88
C ASP A 114 1.78 15.18 30.15
N CYS A 115 1.01 14.36 30.88
CA CYS A 115 0.30 13.21 30.29
C CYS A 115 -0.75 13.64 29.26
N VAL A 116 -1.49 14.71 29.53
CA VAL A 116 -2.48 15.26 28.59
C VAL A 116 -1.81 15.73 27.30
N GLN A 117 -0.65 16.39 27.38
CA GLN A 117 0.11 16.81 26.21
C GLN A 117 0.59 15.62 25.37
N LEU A 118 1.20 14.61 25.99
CA LEU A 118 1.66 13.40 25.27
C LEU A 118 0.51 12.63 24.65
N ARG A 119 -0.59 12.44 25.39
CA ARG A 119 -1.82 11.81 24.89
C ARG A 119 -2.42 12.57 23.70
N THR A 120 -2.34 13.91 23.73
CA THR A 120 -2.79 14.74 22.61
C THR A 120 -1.92 14.51 21.39
N ARG A 121 -0.60 14.44 21.54
CA ARG A 121 0.35 14.16 20.45
C ARG A 121 0.11 12.78 19.84
N ILE A 122 -0.04 11.74 20.66
CA ILE A 122 -0.39 10.38 20.22
C ILE A 122 -1.69 10.38 19.39
N ARG A 123 -2.75 11.05 19.87
CA ARG A 123 -4.01 11.16 19.11
C ARG A 123 -3.83 11.87 17.78
N VAL A 124 -3.01 12.91 17.72
CA VAL A 124 -2.70 13.63 16.48
C VAL A 124 -2.00 12.70 15.49
N MET A 125 -0.99 11.95 15.95
CA MET A 125 -0.28 10.97 15.13
C MET A 125 -1.23 9.88 14.62
N MET A 126 -2.08 9.32 15.49
CA MET A 126 -3.07 8.31 15.09
C MET A 126 -4.05 8.84 14.05
N ARG A 127 -4.53 10.08 14.19
CA ARG A 127 -5.41 10.73 13.20
C ARG A 127 -4.71 10.98 11.88
N PHE A 128 -3.44 11.39 11.91
CA PHE A 128 -2.61 11.53 10.71
C PHE A 128 -2.51 10.19 9.97
N MET A 129 -2.20 9.10 10.67
CA MET A 129 -2.15 7.76 10.07
C MET A 129 -3.52 7.31 9.55
N GLN A 130 -4.62 7.59 10.25
CA GLN A 130 -5.97 7.29 9.76
C GLN A 130 -6.33 8.06 8.48
N ALA A 131 -5.87 9.31 8.35
CA ALA A 131 -6.03 10.08 7.12
C ALA A 131 -5.23 9.45 5.98
N LYS A 132 -3.97 9.05 6.24
CA LYS A 132 -3.13 8.34 5.28
C LYS A 132 -3.75 7.01 4.85
N LEU A 133 -4.33 6.24 5.79
CA LEU A 133 -4.98 4.96 5.51
C LEU A 133 -6.10 5.09 4.47
N LYS A 134 -6.86 6.19 4.53
CA LYS A 134 -7.93 6.49 3.56
C LYS A 134 -7.40 6.86 2.17
N SER A 135 -6.21 7.44 2.08
CA SER A 135 -5.57 7.81 0.81
C SER A 135 -4.67 6.72 0.22
N THR A 136 -4.38 5.64 0.96
CA THR A 136 -3.48 4.57 0.51
C THR A 136 -4.26 3.32 0.08
N PHE A 137 -3.83 2.70 -1.02
CA PHE A 137 -4.46 1.50 -1.58
C PHE A 137 -4.29 0.27 -0.66
N ASP A 138 -5.30 -0.59 -0.61
CA ASP A 138 -5.11 -1.97 -0.12
C ASP A 138 -4.56 -2.87 -1.24
N ASP A 139 -4.07 -4.06 -0.87
CA ASP A 139 -3.49 -5.06 -1.78
C ASP A 139 -4.34 -5.34 -3.01
N ALA A 140 -5.62 -5.60 -2.79
CA ALA A 140 -6.55 -5.97 -3.83
C ALA A 140 -6.82 -4.78 -4.77
N ALA A 141 -7.10 -3.60 -4.20
CA ALA A 141 -7.36 -2.40 -4.96
C ALA A 141 -6.15 -1.96 -5.79
N GLN A 142 -4.93 -2.09 -5.26
CA GLN A 142 -3.72 -1.82 -6.02
C GLN A 142 -3.54 -2.83 -7.15
N THR A 143 -3.69 -4.12 -6.85
CA THR A 143 -3.58 -5.18 -7.87
C THR A 143 -4.58 -4.94 -9.00
N ASP A 144 -5.81 -4.58 -8.68
CA ASP A 144 -6.85 -4.29 -9.67
C ASP A 144 -6.59 -2.98 -10.41
N PHE A 145 -6.06 -1.96 -9.75
CA PHE A 145 -5.70 -0.69 -10.39
C PHE A 145 -4.56 -0.87 -11.39
N VAL A 146 -3.47 -1.53 -10.98
CA VAL A 146 -2.27 -1.76 -11.81
C VAL A 146 -2.57 -2.76 -12.93
N MET A 147 -3.21 -3.90 -12.62
CA MET A 147 -3.48 -4.95 -13.60
C MET A 147 -4.72 -4.68 -14.47
N GLY A 148 -5.56 -3.72 -14.07
CA GLY A 148 -6.84 -3.43 -14.71
C GLY A 148 -6.75 -3.16 -16.23
N PRO A 149 -5.86 -2.27 -16.71
CA PRO A 149 -5.67 -2.02 -18.13
C PRO A 149 -5.34 -3.30 -18.93
N TYR A 150 -4.40 -4.09 -18.42
CA TYR A 150 -3.94 -5.33 -19.04
C TYR A 150 -5.04 -6.40 -19.13
N ARG A 151 -5.80 -6.59 -18.04
CA ARG A 151 -6.94 -7.51 -18.00
C ARG A 151 -8.02 -7.11 -19.02
N ARG A 152 -8.25 -5.81 -19.22
CA ARG A 152 -9.20 -5.31 -20.24
C ARG A 152 -8.74 -5.66 -21.65
N ASN A 153 -7.47 -5.41 -21.99
CA ASN A 153 -6.92 -5.73 -23.30
C ASN A 153 -7.06 -7.22 -23.63
N LEU A 154 -6.68 -8.08 -22.68
CA LEU A 154 -6.83 -9.52 -22.79
C LEU A 154 -8.31 -9.94 -22.97
N ALA A 155 -9.23 -9.34 -22.22
CA ALA A 155 -10.66 -9.62 -22.35
C ALA A 155 -11.21 -9.24 -23.73
N HIS A 156 -10.77 -8.09 -24.28
CA HIS A 156 -11.11 -7.68 -25.64
C HIS A 156 -10.59 -8.68 -26.69
N ALA A 157 -9.34 -9.12 -26.57
CA ALA A 157 -8.75 -10.10 -27.48
C ALA A 157 -9.46 -11.48 -27.40
N LYS A 158 -9.76 -11.96 -26.18
CA LYS A 158 -10.59 -13.17 -25.96
C LYS A 158 -11.97 -13.06 -26.58
N LYS A 159 -12.60 -11.89 -26.53
CA LYS A 159 -13.91 -11.65 -27.16
C LYS A 159 -13.78 -11.72 -28.69
N ALA A 160 -12.74 -11.11 -29.27
CA ALA A 160 -12.48 -11.17 -30.70
C ALA A 160 -12.28 -12.62 -31.19
N VAL A 161 -11.50 -13.43 -30.47
CA VAL A 161 -11.30 -14.86 -30.78
C VAL A 161 -12.60 -15.65 -30.71
N ARG A 162 -13.42 -15.45 -29.65
CA ARG A 162 -14.73 -16.12 -29.54
C ARG A 162 -15.67 -15.73 -30.69
N CYS A 163 -15.72 -14.46 -31.05
CA CYS A 163 -16.49 -14.01 -32.20
C CYS A 163 -15.99 -14.69 -33.49
N LEU A 164 -14.67 -14.80 -33.69
CA LEU A 164 -14.08 -15.50 -34.83
C LEU A 164 -14.51 -16.97 -34.89
N GLN A 165 -14.44 -17.69 -33.76
CA GLN A 165 -14.87 -19.09 -33.66
C GLN A 165 -16.35 -19.28 -34.01
N HIS A 166 -17.23 -18.42 -33.49
CA HIS A 166 -18.67 -18.48 -33.80
C HIS A 166 -18.95 -18.25 -35.28
N MET A 167 -18.30 -17.27 -35.90
CA MET A 167 -18.53 -16.96 -37.32
C MET A 167 -17.96 -18.05 -38.24
N LEU A 168 -16.82 -18.66 -37.88
CA LEU A 168 -16.26 -19.81 -38.61
C LEU A 168 -17.19 -21.03 -38.55
N ALA A 169 -17.78 -21.31 -37.38
CA ALA A 169 -18.77 -22.38 -37.23
C ALA A 169 -20.04 -22.11 -38.05
N ALA A 170 -20.47 -20.85 -38.13
CA ALA A 170 -21.64 -20.43 -38.91
C ALA A 170 -21.37 -20.35 -40.43
N LYS A 171 -20.12 -20.56 -40.90
CA LYS A 171 -19.68 -20.40 -42.29
C LYS A 171 -20.13 -19.07 -42.93
N SER A 172 -20.14 -18.01 -42.13
CA SER A 172 -20.82 -16.75 -42.48
C SER A 172 -19.89 -15.62 -42.94
N LEU A 173 -18.60 -15.88 -43.17
CA LEU A 173 -17.61 -14.86 -43.50
C LEU A 173 -16.91 -15.15 -44.83
N SER A 174 -16.55 -14.07 -45.53
CA SER A 174 -15.56 -14.13 -46.60
C SER A 174 -14.15 -14.33 -46.03
N GLU A 175 -13.24 -14.94 -46.80
CA GLU A 175 -11.85 -15.19 -46.39
C GLU A 175 -11.14 -13.90 -45.94
N ASN A 176 -11.40 -12.79 -46.64
CA ASN A 176 -10.84 -11.47 -46.32
C ASN A 176 -11.24 -10.95 -44.93
N GLU A 177 -12.47 -11.20 -44.48
CA GLU A 177 -12.92 -10.74 -43.16
C GLU A 177 -12.33 -11.58 -42.02
N VAL A 178 -12.08 -12.87 -42.28
CA VAL A 178 -11.38 -13.76 -41.35
C VAL A 178 -9.93 -13.31 -41.20
N GLU A 179 -9.26 -12.99 -42.31
CA GLU A 179 -7.87 -12.54 -42.32
C GLU A 179 -7.69 -11.18 -41.62
N CYS A 180 -8.55 -10.20 -41.90
CA CYS A 180 -8.55 -8.91 -41.19
C CYS A 180 -8.71 -9.06 -39.67
N LYS A 181 -9.61 -9.94 -39.22
CA LYS A 181 -9.82 -10.18 -37.78
C LYS A 181 -8.66 -10.93 -37.14
N LEU A 182 -8.02 -11.85 -37.86
CA LEU A 182 -6.82 -12.53 -37.39
C LEU A 182 -5.65 -11.55 -37.26
N SER A 183 -5.45 -10.67 -38.24
CA SER A 183 -4.42 -9.63 -38.20
C SER A 183 -4.59 -8.72 -36.98
N ALA A 184 -5.82 -8.26 -36.70
CA ALA A 184 -6.10 -7.42 -35.54
C ALA A 184 -5.82 -8.14 -34.19
N ILE A 185 -6.00 -9.47 -34.14
CA ILE A 185 -5.66 -10.28 -32.96
C ILE A 185 -4.15 -10.47 -32.85
N ASP A 186 -3.45 -10.69 -33.96
CA ASP A 186 -1.99 -10.79 -33.99
C ASP A 186 -1.33 -9.48 -33.56
N ASP A 187 -1.84 -8.33 -34.01
CA ASP A 187 -1.37 -7.00 -33.57
C ASP A 187 -1.61 -6.78 -32.07
N ALA A 188 -2.70 -7.32 -31.52
CA ALA A 188 -2.97 -7.27 -30.08
C ALA A 188 -1.99 -8.18 -29.29
N ILE A 189 -1.65 -9.35 -29.83
CA ILE A 189 -0.65 -10.25 -29.24
C ILE A 189 0.74 -9.62 -29.27
N ALA A 190 1.15 -9.04 -30.40
CA ALA A 190 2.46 -8.39 -30.54
C ALA A 190 2.62 -7.22 -29.55
N ARG A 191 1.59 -6.37 -29.40
CA ARG A 191 1.59 -5.31 -28.38
C ARG A 191 1.67 -5.84 -26.96
N ALA A 192 1.01 -6.96 -26.68
CA ALA A 192 1.10 -7.60 -25.37
C ALA A 192 2.51 -8.18 -25.13
N GLU A 193 3.17 -8.71 -26.16
CA GLU A 193 4.55 -9.18 -26.06
C GLU A 193 5.53 -8.04 -25.74
N GLU A 194 5.32 -6.87 -26.33
CA GLU A 194 6.18 -5.70 -26.16
C GLU A 194 5.92 -4.93 -24.85
N HIS A 195 4.69 -4.91 -24.35
CA HIS A 195 4.31 -4.02 -23.24
C HIS A 195 3.72 -4.74 -22.01
N ASP A 196 3.09 -5.90 -22.22
CA ASP A 196 2.44 -6.66 -21.15
C ASP A 196 3.34 -7.81 -20.63
N PHE A 197 4.38 -8.20 -21.37
CA PHE A 197 5.36 -9.19 -20.91
C PHE A 197 6.64 -8.53 -20.39
N GLU A 198 7.05 -7.41 -20.97
CA GLU A 198 8.15 -6.55 -20.52
C GLU A 198 7.63 -5.44 -19.60
N PHE A 199 7.27 -5.80 -18.38
CA PHE A 199 6.80 -4.82 -17.38
C PHE A 199 7.94 -4.00 -16.78
N ASP A 200 7.68 -2.69 -16.57
CA ASP A 200 8.56 -1.77 -15.84
C ASP A 200 8.81 -2.25 -14.40
N PRO A 201 10.06 -2.58 -14.03
CA PRO A 201 10.42 -3.01 -12.68
C PRO A 201 10.11 -1.98 -11.60
N THR A 202 10.10 -0.69 -11.94
CA THR A 202 9.91 0.39 -10.94
C THR A 202 8.48 0.48 -10.42
N ALA A 203 7.48 0.11 -11.24
CA ALA A 203 6.09 -0.03 -10.80
C ALA A 203 5.88 -1.25 -9.87
N PHE A 204 6.81 -2.21 -9.90
CA PHE A 204 6.78 -3.47 -9.16
C PHE A 204 7.81 -3.56 -8.03
N ASN A 205 8.54 -2.48 -7.74
CA ASN A 205 9.59 -2.44 -6.70
C ASN A 205 9.10 -2.73 -5.27
N TYR A 206 7.80 -2.92 -5.07
CA TYR A 206 7.22 -3.27 -3.79
C TYR A 206 6.80 -4.74 -3.64
N GLY A 207 7.13 -5.60 -4.61
CA GLY A 207 7.28 -7.04 -4.37
C GLY A 207 6.10 -7.77 -3.70
N ARG A 208 4.86 -7.32 -3.87
CA ARG A 208 3.70 -8.03 -3.32
C ARG A 208 3.37 -9.24 -4.19
N ASP A 209 3.42 -10.43 -3.59
CA ASP A 209 3.14 -11.72 -4.22
C ASP A 209 1.85 -11.70 -5.05
N SER A 210 0.82 -10.99 -4.59
CA SER A 210 -0.45 -10.79 -5.29
C SER A 210 -0.30 -10.20 -6.69
N LEU A 211 0.61 -9.23 -6.89
CA LEU A 211 0.88 -8.61 -8.19
C LEU A 211 1.68 -9.56 -9.09
N VAL A 212 2.64 -10.30 -8.52
CA VAL A 212 3.43 -11.31 -9.23
C VAL A 212 2.55 -12.46 -9.70
N ASP A 213 1.67 -12.96 -8.84
CA ASP A 213 0.69 -13.99 -9.15
C ASP A 213 -0.31 -13.52 -10.20
N ALA A 214 -0.83 -12.30 -10.06
CA ALA A 214 -1.73 -11.71 -11.04
C ALA A 214 -1.05 -11.56 -12.41
N LYS A 215 0.24 -11.19 -12.43
CA LYS A 215 1.05 -11.13 -13.65
C LYS A 215 1.23 -12.51 -14.27
N ALA A 216 1.64 -13.52 -13.48
CA ALA A 216 1.81 -14.88 -13.97
C ALA A 216 0.53 -15.41 -14.62
N ARG A 217 -0.63 -15.20 -13.97
CA ARG A 217 -1.95 -15.54 -14.52
C ARG A 217 -2.23 -14.82 -15.84
N LEU A 218 -1.95 -13.51 -15.92
CA LEU A 218 -2.17 -12.73 -17.13
C LEU A 218 -1.32 -13.24 -18.31
N ILE A 219 -0.06 -13.56 -18.05
CA ILE A 219 0.87 -14.15 -19.04
C ILE A 219 0.34 -15.51 -19.51
N ASP A 220 -0.06 -16.38 -18.60
CA ASP A 220 -0.57 -17.70 -18.95
C ASP A 220 -1.87 -17.64 -19.76
N GLU A 221 -2.75 -16.70 -19.45
CA GLU A 221 -3.97 -16.47 -20.22
C GLU A 221 -3.70 -15.94 -21.63
N TRP A 222 -2.73 -15.02 -21.80
CA TRP A 222 -2.29 -14.60 -23.12
C TRP A 222 -1.66 -15.76 -23.91
N ARG A 223 -0.83 -16.59 -23.26
CA ARG A 223 -0.27 -17.80 -23.89
C ARG A 223 -1.35 -18.77 -24.34
N GLN A 224 -2.43 -18.92 -23.57
CA GLN A 224 -3.56 -19.74 -23.99
C GLN A 224 -4.26 -19.12 -25.21
N LEU A 225 -4.50 -17.79 -25.22
CA LEU A 225 -5.07 -17.10 -26.37
C LEU A 225 -4.24 -17.31 -27.65
N MET A 226 -2.90 -17.21 -27.55
CA MET A 226 -1.98 -17.48 -28.67
C MET A 226 -2.09 -18.92 -29.20
N ARG A 227 -2.36 -19.90 -28.34
CA ARG A 227 -2.62 -21.29 -28.77
C ARG A 227 -3.94 -21.39 -29.51
N ASP A 228 -4.99 -20.75 -29.00
CA ASP A 228 -6.32 -20.75 -29.61
C ASP A 228 -6.28 -20.13 -31.02
N VAL A 229 -5.59 -18.99 -31.18
CA VAL A 229 -5.39 -18.34 -32.48
C VAL A 229 -4.60 -19.23 -33.44
N ARG A 230 -3.52 -19.88 -32.97
CA ARG A 230 -2.77 -20.85 -33.78
C ARG A 230 -3.63 -22.04 -34.22
N SER A 231 -4.49 -22.54 -33.34
CA SER A 231 -5.42 -23.62 -33.66
C SER A 231 -6.38 -23.20 -34.77
N ILE A 232 -6.94 -22.00 -34.68
CA ILE A 232 -7.83 -21.43 -35.71
C ILE A 232 -7.10 -21.30 -37.06
N LYS A 233 -5.89 -20.73 -37.06
CA LYS A 233 -5.06 -20.61 -38.28
C LYS A 233 -4.76 -21.97 -38.92
N ARG A 234 -4.53 -23.02 -38.13
CA ARG A 234 -4.31 -24.38 -38.64
C ARG A 234 -5.57 -24.99 -39.22
N ALA A 235 -6.70 -24.85 -38.53
CA ALA A 235 -8.00 -25.33 -39.00
C ALA A 235 -8.39 -24.69 -40.34
N LEU A 236 -8.15 -23.38 -40.52
CA LEU A 236 -8.35 -22.67 -41.79
C LEU A 236 -7.48 -23.23 -42.92
N LYS A 237 -6.27 -23.72 -42.62
CA LYS A 237 -5.37 -24.36 -43.57
C LYS A 237 -5.65 -25.85 -43.80
N GLY A 238 -6.73 -26.39 -43.21
CA GLY A 238 -7.05 -27.82 -43.27
C GLY A 238 -6.05 -28.72 -42.52
N LEU A 239 -5.24 -28.14 -41.63
CA LEU A 239 -4.23 -28.87 -40.85
C LEU A 239 -4.83 -29.29 -39.50
N SER A 240 -4.56 -30.54 -39.08
CA SER A 240 -4.94 -31.00 -37.74
C SER A 240 -4.34 -30.12 -36.64
N PRO A 241 -5.03 -29.96 -35.49
CA PRO A 241 -4.50 -29.22 -34.36
C PRO A 241 -3.16 -29.82 -33.94
N ALA A 242 -2.15 -28.97 -33.71
CA ALA A 242 -0.88 -29.44 -33.19
C ALA A 242 -1.09 -29.96 -31.75
N PRO A 243 -0.46 -31.08 -31.35
CA PRO A 243 -0.50 -31.53 -29.97
C PRO A 243 0.08 -30.44 -29.05
N SER A 244 -0.68 -30.07 -28.01
CA SER A 244 -0.27 -29.10 -27.01
C SER A 244 1.00 -29.58 -26.28
N PRO A 245 2.08 -28.79 -26.20
CA PRO A 245 3.17 -29.09 -25.29
C PRO A 245 2.79 -28.54 -23.91
N LEU A 246 2.11 -29.33 -23.09
CA LEU A 246 2.01 -29.05 -21.66
C LEU A 246 2.23 -30.35 -20.87
N LEU A 247 3.28 -30.31 -20.04
CA LEU A 247 3.77 -31.31 -19.07
C LEU A 247 4.70 -32.42 -19.58
N SER A 248 5.92 -32.06 -20.04
CA SER A 248 7.10 -32.94 -19.96
C SER A 248 7.96 -32.62 -18.73
N MET A 249 7.33 -32.55 -17.55
CA MET A 249 8.00 -32.49 -16.25
C MET A 249 7.39 -33.57 -15.36
N SER A 250 7.85 -34.82 -15.54
CA SER A 250 8.01 -35.83 -14.48
C SER A 250 8.15 -37.22 -15.12
N LYS A 251 9.38 -37.55 -15.51
CA LYS A 251 9.91 -38.92 -15.38
C LYS A 251 11.33 -38.80 -14.85
N ARG A 252 11.47 -38.53 -13.55
CA ARG A 252 12.60 -39.10 -12.82
C ARG A 252 12.29 -40.60 -12.70
N PRO A 253 13.07 -41.52 -13.28
CA PRO A 253 13.03 -42.88 -12.79
C PRO A 253 13.49 -42.85 -11.33
N ALA A 254 12.70 -43.51 -10.49
CA ALA A 254 12.94 -43.64 -9.06
C ALA A 254 14.36 -44.11 -8.78
N SER A 255 15.05 -43.43 -7.86
CA SER A 255 16.18 -44.02 -7.16
C SER A 255 15.64 -45.25 -6.40
N PRO A 256 16.14 -46.48 -6.66
CA PRO A 256 15.86 -47.58 -5.77
C PRO A 256 16.73 -47.41 -4.53
N SER A 257 16.06 -47.45 -3.40
CA SER A 257 16.62 -47.60 -2.08
C SER A 257 17.77 -48.60 -2.01
N LYS A 258 18.80 -48.20 -1.25
CA LYS A 258 19.76 -49.02 -0.51
C LYS A 258 19.37 -50.50 -0.36
N LEU A 259 20.21 -51.37 -0.92
CA LEU A 259 20.57 -52.74 -0.52
C LEU A 259 21.91 -52.97 -1.28
N LEU A 260 23.07 -53.25 -0.70
CA LEU A 260 23.45 -54.10 0.43
C LEU A 260 24.94 -53.85 0.79
N LEU A 261 25.30 -54.31 2.00
CA LEU A 261 26.64 -54.56 2.59
C LEU A 261 27.39 -53.35 3.16
#